data_AF-A0A6A4TIJ7-F1
#
_entry.id   AF-A0A6A4TIJ7-F1
#
_cell.length_a   1.000
_cell.length_b   1.000
_cell.length_c   1.000
_cell.angle_alpha   90.00
_cell.angle_beta   90.00
_cell.angle_gamma   90.00
#
_symmetry.space_group_name_H-M   'P 1'
#
loop_
_entity.id
_entity.type
_entity.pdbx_description
1 polymer ?
#
loop_
_entity_poly.entity_id
_entity_poly.type
_entity_poly.pdbx_seq_one_letter_code
_entity_poly.pdbx_strand_id
1 'polypeptide(L)'
;MTQTLFVSSCAKTVLDIQRVSTLTRTDISQYCVYEKGRLVKTVSSLQSYTDQPRTAPEQQAVHRSHQWSSDMVCFYLGCSFGFEGSLKTAGVPVRNVEQGRNVSMYRDLSRPDYGEQVELQPGDVTVFWACGVTAIEAILSSKPPLAFSHSPGCMFLTDIPDSSSSPLTPESTNTPHDRPDLELTPRCFLVSHNPLMYSLASHRAVARIRELEMTIGDDPGQRGIRVLFTQDELLRSCLALSHSFSVAITTGFPTHYMHSPPDETDGPPGAIAMATMLLSLGKQVTMVTDRRALEMNQAIIDEAVETGVLKHAIPLVTFEDSGPDSALHFLCHHGDPTKPRYDHLVAIERSGRAADGNYYNMRGVNIKHLVDPIDNLFIAAKGIPGIITTGIGDGGNELGMGKLKEKVKNLMPNGNLIACDVPADYAITAGVSNWGGYAVACGLYLLHTCPSHQRYLKKGLGEEPTTRQEQLQDCTANLPSVDKEESFLSTLVRFGIRSGKTGHLAMEVDGLTFHPTHSDMITRLLEATQGSTSQNH
;
A
#
# COMPACT_ATOMS: atom_id res chain seq x y z
N MET A 1 -15.08 -6.73 21.16
CA MET A 1 -13.73 -6.67 21.74
C MET A 1 -13.16 -5.31 21.38
N THR A 2 -13.15 -4.40 22.35
CA THR A 2 -12.87 -2.97 22.13
C THR A 2 -11.36 -2.76 22.16
N GLN A 3 -10.77 -2.45 21.00
CA GLN A 3 -9.34 -2.21 20.82
C GLN A 3 -8.96 -0.78 21.21
N THR A 4 -7.87 -0.67 21.95
CA THR A 4 -7.27 0.56 22.48
C THR A 4 -6.68 1.43 21.35
N LEU A 5 -6.93 2.75 21.41
CA LEU A 5 -6.39 3.76 20.49
C LEU A 5 -4.91 4.11 20.80
N PHE A 6 -4.04 3.81 19.84
CA PHE A 6 -2.96 4.63 19.25
C PHE A 6 -1.96 5.44 20.15
N VAL A 7 -0.65 5.17 19.97
CA VAL A 7 0.56 5.98 20.31
C VAL A 7 1.42 6.26 19.06
N SER A 8 1.21 7.39 18.37
CA SER A 8 1.88 7.72 17.09
C SER A 8 3.42 7.75 17.17
N SER A 9 4.08 7.23 16.13
CA SER A 9 5.54 7.20 15.93
C SER A 9 6.06 8.21 14.89
N CYS A 10 5.38 9.34 14.70
CA CYS A 10 5.91 10.51 13.96
C CYS A 10 5.83 11.78 14.81
N ALA A 11 6.41 11.70 15.99
CA ALA A 11 6.90 12.77 16.85
C ALA A 11 7.34 12.03 18.13
N LYS A 12 8.51 12.33 18.68
CA LYS A 12 8.89 11.84 20.02
C LYS A 12 7.84 12.34 21.02
N THR A 13 6.79 11.56 21.26
CA THR A 13 5.66 11.95 22.14
C THR A 13 5.22 10.81 23.05
N VAL A 14 6.18 9.98 23.45
CA VAL A 14 6.08 9.28 24.72
C VAL A 14 7.12 9.92 25.62
N LEU A 15 6.68 10.87 26.45
CA LEU A 15 7.49 11.20 27.62
C LEU A 15 7.51 9.98 28.53
N ASP A 16 8.73 9.64 28.90
CA ASP A 16 9.20 8.69 29.88
C ASP A 16 8.12 8.18 30.88
N ILE A 17 7.85 6.88 30.84
CA ILE A 17 6.90 6.17 31.71
C ILE A 17 7.43 6.04 33.15
N GLN A 18 8.60 6.58 33.47
CA GLN A 18 9.22 6.41 34.78
C GLN A 18 9.22 7.72 35.59
N ARG A 19 8.32 7.73 36.60
CA ARG A 19 8.10 8.72 37.69
C ARG A 19 6.93 9.68 37.45
N VAL A 20 5.72 9.16 37.67
CA VAL A 20 4.55 9.99 38.04
C VAL A 20 4.87 10.69 39.35
N SER A 21 5.32 11.94 39.28
CA SER A 21 5.49 12.78 40.45
C SER A 21 4.12 13.23 40.96
N THR A 22 4.09 13.63 42.23
CA THR A 22 2.94 14.25 42.91
C THR A 22 2.38 15.50 42.18
N LEU A 23 3.13 16.08 41.24
CA LEU A 23 2.82 17.32 40.51
C LEU A 23 1.61 17.17 39.55
N THR A 24 1.44 16.01 38.92
CA THR A 24 0.36 15.77 37.93
C THR A 24 -1.06 15.79 38.51
N ARG A 25 -1.19 15.85 39.84
CA ARG A 25 -2.47 15.89 40.56
C ARG A 25 -2.91 17.32 40.90
N THR A 26 -2.04 18.30 40.71
CA THR A 26 -2.28 19.71 41.06
C THR A 26 -2.05 20.66 39.88
N ASP A 27 -1.26 20.25 38.90
CA ASP A 27 -0.69 21.18 37.91
C ASP A 27 -1.53 21.28 36.62
N ILE A 28 -2.82 20.96 36.73
CA ILE A 28 -3.83 21.20 35.72
C ILE A 28 -4.91 22.05 36.38
N SER A 29 -5.32 23.12 35.72
CA SER A 29 -6.28 24.09 36.29
C SER A 29 -7.64 23.48 36.64
N GLN A 30 -8.07 22.44 35.89
CA GLN A 30 -9.30 21.72 36.16
C GLN A 30 -9.25 20.29 35.61
N TYR A 31 -9.68 19.34 36.43
CA TYR A 31 -9.83 17.93 36.11
C TYR A 31 -11.31 17.55 36.02
N CYS A 32 -11.61 16.60 35.15
CA CYS A 32 -12.88 15.90 35.06
C CYS A 32 -12.76 14.52 35.74
N VAL A 33 -13.71 14.20 36.62
CA VAL A 33 -13.80 12.91 37.31
C VAL A 33 -14.92 12.07 36.69
N TYR A 34 -14.59 10.88 36.24
CA TYR A 34 -15.53 9.95 35.61
C TYR A 34 -15.71 8.69 36.44
N GLU A 35 -16.95 8.30 36.72
CA GLU A 35 -17.27 7.02 37.35
C GLU A 35 -18.17 6.22 36.42
N LYS A 36 -17.81 4.96 36.15
CA LYS A 36 -18.54 4.07 35.22
C LYS A 36 -18.80 4.74 33.86
N GLY A 37 -17.82 5.50 33.36
CA GLY A 37 -17.89 6.22 32.09
C GLY A 37 -18.84 7.43 32.08
N ARG A 38 -19.23 7.96 33.24
CA ARG A 38 -20.04 9.19 33.34
C ARG A 38 -19.25 10.28 34.04
N LEU A 39 -19.24 11.49 33.49
CA LEU A 39 -18.70 12.65 34.18
C LEU A 39 -19.53 12.92 35.44
N VAL A 40 -18.90 12.82 36.61
CA VAL A 40 -19.58 13.01 37.91
C VAL A 40 -19.37 14.42 38.42
N LYS A 41 -18.16 14.97 38.25
CA LYS A 41 -17.79 16.30 38.73
C LYS A 41 -16.50 16.80 38.08
N THR A 42 -16.25 18.09 38.23
CA THR A 42 -14.94 18.70 37.99
C THR A 42 -14.30 19.10 39.31
N VAL A 43 -12.97 19.03 39.38
CA VAL A 43 -12.18 19.38 40.57
C VAL A 43 -10.92 20.16 40.16
N SER A 44 -10.45 21.05 41.01
CA SER A 44 -9.20 21.81 40.78
C SER A 44 -7.94 21.01 41.15
N SER A 45 -8.10 19.87 41.83
CA SER A 45 -6.99 19.01 42.21
C SER A 45 -7.47 17.58 42.42
N LEU A 46 -6.59 16.63 42.10
CA LEU A 46 -6.73 15.21 42.39
C LEU A 46 -6.06 14.80 43.72
N GLN A 47 -5.62 15.76 44.55
CA GLN A 47 -4.93 15.44 45.81
C GLN A 47 -5.82 14.65 46.79
N SER A 48 -7.14 14.85 46.76
CA SER A 48 -8.08 14.07 47.58
C SER A 48 -8.19 12.59 47.16
N TYR A 49 -7.55 12.21 46.04
CA TYR A 49 -7.52 10.86 45.50
C TYR A 49 -6.17 10.15 45.77
N THR A 50 -5.39 10.63 46.74
CA THR A 50 -4.13 10.01 47.19
C THR A 50 -4.30 9.22 48.48
N ASP A 51 -3.48 8.18 48.68
CA ASP A 51 -3.36 7.48 49.95
C ASP A 51 -3.04 8.44 51.11
N GLN A 52 -3.82 8.38 52.20
CA GLN A 52 -3.39 8.94 53.49
C GLN A 52 -2.46 7.94 54.21
N PRO A 53 -1.41 8.40 54.91
CA PRO A 53 -0.62 7.53 55.78
C PRO A 53 -1.52 6.84 56.81
N ARG A 54 -1.32 5.54 57.02
CA ARG A 54 -1.94 4.72 58.08
C ARG A 54 -1.49 5.20 59.48
N THR A 55 -1.93 6.37 59.93
CA THR A 55 -1.70 6.83 61.31
C THR A 55 -2.84 7.73 61.78
N ALA A 56 -4.03 7.16 62.00
CA ALA A 56 -5.05 7.78 62.86
C ALA A 56 -5.90 6.67 63.52
N PRO A 57 -6.21 6.76 64.83
CA PRO A 57 -6.98 5.73 65.53
C PRO A 57 -8.40 5.59 64.98
N GLU A 58 -8.87 4.34 64.89
CA GLU A 58 -10.24 3.97 64.53
C GLU A 58 -11.24 4.58 65.52
N GLN A 59 -11.81 5.74 65.19
CA GLN A 59 -13.12 6.17 65.72
C GLN A 59 -13.64 7.34 64.89
N GLN A 60 -14.28 7.00 63.76
CA GLN A 60 -15.33 7.72 63.01
C GLN A 60 -15.26 7.34 61.52
N ALA A 61 -15.57 6.07 61.22
CA ALA A 61 -15.81 5.60 59.86
C ALA A 61 -17.32 5.67 59.55
N VAL A 62 -17.80 6.88 59.26
CA VAL A 62 -19.13 7.06 58.64
C VAL A 62 -18.93 7.97 57.43
N HIS A 63 -19.11 7.39 56.23
CA HIS A 63 -18.99 7.99 54.89
C HIS A 63 -17.61 8.45 54.39
N ARG A 64 -16.73 7.51 53.98
CA ARG A 64 -15.73 7.75 52.92
C ARG A 64 -15.56 6.51 52.06
N SER A 65 -16.12 6.52 50.85
CA SER A 65 -16.19 5.35 49.95
C SER A 65 -15.26 5.42 48.75
N HIS A 66 -14.07 6.04 48.85
CA HIS A 66 -13.10 6.07 47.74
C HIS A 66 -11.66 6.09 48.28
N GLN A 67 -11.16 4.92 48.67
CA GLN A 67 -9.76 4.68 49.03
C GLN A 67 -9.05 4.12 47.79
N TRP A 68 -7.96 4.74 47.31
CA TRP A 68 -7.26 4.36 46.06
C TRP A 68 -5.74 4.28 46.23
N SER A 69 -5.14 3.28 45.55
CA SER A 69 -3.77 2.77 45.68
C SER A 69 -2.73 3.42 44.74
N SER A 70 -1.47 3.06 44.98
CA SER A 70 -0.23 3.32 44.24
C SER A 70 -0.21 3.04 42.72
N ASP A 71 -1.31 2.55 42.14
CA ASP A 71 -1.29 1.85 40.83
C ASP A 71 -1.92 2.66 39.69
N MET A 72 -2.16 3.96 39.89
CA MET A 72 -2.67 4.85 38.83
C MET A 72 -1.60 5.11 37.77
N VAL A 73 -2.01 4.96 36.50
CA VAL A 73 -1.18 5.28 35.33
C VAL A 73 -1.69 6.59 34.70
N CYS A 74 -0.79 7.55 34.55
CA CYS A 74 -1.06 8.82 33.87
C CYS A 74 -0.63 8.71 32.40
N PHE A 75 -1.49 9.18 31.49
CA PHE A 75 -1.19 9.27 30.06
C PHE A 75 -1.22 10.74 29.63
N TYR A 76 -0.11 11.23 29.09
CA TYR A 76 -0.07 12.52 28.40
C TYR A 76 -0.37 12.32 26.92
N LEU A 77 -1.42 12.98 26.43
CA LEU A 77 -1.89 12.87 25.06
C LEU A 77 -1.78 14.25 24.40
N GLY A 78 -0.94 14.35 23.39
CA GLY A 78 -0.69 15.58 22.65
C GLY A 78 0.27 15.36 21.49
N CYS A 79 0.59 16.43 20.77
CA CYS A 79 1.63 16.46 19.76
C CYS A 79 2.57 17.61 20.10
N SER A 80 3.89 17.40 20.07
CA SER A 80 4.91 18.44 20.24
C SER A 80 5.10 19.35 19.02
N PHE A 81 4.23 19.19 18.02
CA PHE A 81 4.19 19.98 16.80
C PHE A 81 2.85 20.71 16.71
N GLY A 82 2.84 21.98 17.11
CA GLY A 82 1.72 22.88 16.90
C GLY A 82 1.76 23.47 15.50
N PHE A 83 0.84 23.10 14.61
CA PHE A 83 0.78 23.68 13.26
C PHE A 83 0.12 25.07 13.22
N GLU A 84 -0.49 25.53 14.32
CA GLU A 84 -1.11 26.86 14.42
C GLU A 84 -0.10 27.99 14.15
N GLY A 85 1.14 27.86 14.64
CA GLY A 85 2.21 28.83 14.38
C GLY A 85 2.59 28.91 12.91
N SER A 86 2.63 27.75 12.23
CA SER A 86 2.90 27.67 10.78
C SER A 86 1.75 28.26 9.96
N LEU A 87 0.50 28.01 10.34
CA LEU A 87 -0.68 28.61 9.69
C LEU A 87 -0.64 30.14 9.81
N LYS A 88 -0.36 30.65 11.00
CA LYS A 88 -0.23 32.09 11.24
C LYS A 88 0.89 32.71 10.42
N THR A 89 2.05 32.03 10.32
CA THR A 89 3.20 32.47 9.50
C THR A 89 2.86 32.50 8.02
N ALA A 90 2.07 31.54 7.54
CA ALA A 90 1.59 31.47 6.16
C ALA A 90 0.43 32.44 5.85
N GLY A 91 0.00 33.25 6.82
CA GLY A 91 -1.14 34.16 6.68
C GLY A 91 -2.50 33.45 6.63
N VAL A 92 -2.58 32.20 7.08
CA VAL A 92 -3.84 31.45 7.21
C VAL A 92 -4.45 31.75 8.58
N PRO A 93 -5.66 32.34 8.65
CA PRO A 93 -6.30 32.67 9.92
C PRO A 93 -6.65 31.44 10.76
N VAL A 94 -6.38 31.50 12.06
CA VAL A 94 -6.80 30.50 13.05
C VAL A 94 -7.96 31.11 13.86
N ARG A 95 -9.20 30.84 13.44
CA ARG A 95 -10.41 31.56 13.89
C ARG A 95 -10.62 31.53 15.40
N ASN A 96 -10.38 30.40 16.05
CA ASN A 96 -10.50 30.31 17.52
C ASN A 96 -9.47 31.20 18.24
N VAL A 97 -8.25 31.32 17.71
CA VAL A 97 -7.22 32.21 18.27
C VAL A 97 -7.59 33.68 18.06
N GLU A 98 -8.03 34.07 16.87
CA GLU A 98 -8.48 35.45 16.58
C GLU A 98 -9.66 35.87 17.45
N GLN A 99 -10.56 34.94 17.76
CA GLN A 99 -11.77 35.18 18.54
C GLN A 99 -11.58 34.96 20.05
N GLY A 100 -10.40 34.54 20.50
CA GLY A 100 -10.13 34.27 21.92
C GLY A 100 -10.95 33.11 22.51
N ARG A 101 -11.21 32.08 21.71
CA ARG A 101 -12.09 30.94 22.03
C ARG A 101 -11.31 29.63 22.09
N ASN A 102 -11.83 28.68 22.85
CA ASN A 102 -11.38 27.28 22.79
C ASN A 102 -11.76 26.66 21.44
N VAL A 103 -10.84 25.90 20.83
CA VAL A 103 -11.07 25.24 19.53
C VAL A 103 -12.30 24.32 19.58
N SER A 104 -13.16 24.43 18.57
CA SER A 104 -14.37 23.62 18.45
C SER A 104 -14.03 22.16 18.08
N MET A 105 -14.60 21.19 18.78
CA MET A 105 -14.39 19.75 18.53
C MET A 105 -15.74 19.04 18.37
N TYR A 106 -15.85 18.13 17.41
CA TYR A 106 -17.15 17.63 16.90
C TYR A 106 -17.18 16.10 16.81
N ARG A 107 -18.34 15.52 17.15
CA ARG A 107 -18.79 14.18 16.69
C ARG A 107 -19.70 14.30 15.46
N ASP A 108 -20.49 15.37 15.39
CA ASP A 108 -21.36 15.75 14.27
C ASP A 108 -21.24 17.25 13.99
N LEU A 109 -21.43 17.66 12.73
CA LEU A 109 -21.21 19.03 12.26
C LEU A 109 -22.26 20.04 12.74
N SER A 110 -23.37 19.56 13.31
CA SER A 110 -24.49 20.43 13.70
C SER A 110 -24.19 21.32 14.92
N ARG A 111 -23.29 20.90 15.82
CA ARG A 111 -22.81 21.70 16.97
C ARG A 111 -21.50 21.11 17.52
N PRO A 112 -20.60 21.92 18.12
CA PRO A 112 -19.45 21.37 18.82
C PRO A 112 -19.87 20.59 20.08
N ASP A 113 -19.24 19.43 20.29
CA ASP A 113 -19.36 18.62 21.50
C ASP A 113 -18.45 19.14 22.62
N TYR A 114 -17.29 19.69 22.23
CA TYR A 114 -16.32 20.31 23.14
C TYR A 114 -15.78 21.62 22.56
N GLY A 115 -15.29 22.49 23.44
CA GLY A 115 -14.80 23.82 23.08
C GLY A 115 -15.92 24.80 22.81
N GLU A 116 -15.62 25.86 22.05
CA GLU A 116 -16.56 26.95 21.78
C GLU A 116 -16.77 27.11 20.28
N GLN A 117 -17.99 27.41 19.86
CA GLN A 117 -18.30 27.67 18.45
C GLN A 117 -17.59 28.96 17.98
N VAL A 118 -17.00 28.93 16.79
CA VAL A 118 -16.40 30.11 16.15
C VAL A 118 -17.31 30.68 15.08
N GLU A 119 -17.27 32.00 14.87
CA GLU A 119 -17.96 32.65 13.75
C GLU A 119 -17.15 32.47 12.46
N LEU A 120 -17.79 31.92 11.42
CA LEU A 120 -17.19 31.72 10.10
C LEU A 120 -17.34 32.97 9.23
N GLN A 121 -16.32 33.26 8.41
CA GLN A 121 -16.37 34.34 7.40
C GLN A 121 -16.77 33.80 6.02
N PRO A 122 -17.33 34.64 5.12
CA PRO A 122 -17.61 34.23 3.75
C PRO A 122 -16.35 33.70 3.05
N GLY A 123 -16.42 32.45 2.56
CA GLY A 123 -15.30 31.77 1.90
C GLY A 123 -14.46 30.87 2.81
N ASP A 124 -14.71 30.85 4.12
CA ASP A 124 -14.07 29.87 5.01
C ASP A 124 -14.49 28.44 4.64
N VAL A 125 -13.53 27.51 4.67
CA VAL A 125 -13.75 26.06 4.51
C VAL A 125 -13.37 25.37 5.81
N THR A 126 -14.28 24.60 6.40
CA THR A 126 -14.03 23.87 7.65
C THR A 126 -13.07 22.71 7.42
N VAL A 127 -12.01 22.64 8.22
CA VAL A 127 -11.01 21.56 8.19
C VAL A 127 -10.92 20.89 9.56
N PHE A 128 -10.74 19.57 9.59
CA PHE A 128 -10.77 18.75 10.80
C PHE A 128 -9.42 18.10 11.06
N TRP A 129 -9.03 18.04 12.34
CA TRP A 129 -7.86 17.31 12.82
C TRP A 129 -8.23 16.43 14.02
N ALA A 130 -7.56 15.29 14.14
CA ALA A 130 -7.70 14.43 15.31
C ALA A 130 -7.17 15.14 16.55
N CYS A 131 -7.92 15.09 17.65
CA CYS A 131 -7.60 15.79 18.89
C CYS A 131 -7.41 14.79 20.05
N GLY A 132 -6.56 15.16 21.03
CA GLY A 132 -6.31 14.39 22.25
C GLY A 132 -7.55 14.14 23.11
N VAL A 133 -8.66 14.88 22.90
CA VAL A 133 -9.94 14.62 23.59
C VAL A 133 -10.61 13.30 23.18
N THR A 134 -10.09 12.59 22.17
CA THR A 134 -10.54 11.23 21.81
C THR A 134 -10.45 10.27 23.00
N ALA A 135 -9.53 10.49 23.95
CA ALA A 135 -9.46 9.70 25.18
C ALA A 135 -10.68 9.87 26.09
N ILE A 136 -11.35 11.01 26.06
CA ILE A 136 -12.61 11.21 26.81
C ILE A 136 -13.68 10.27 26.24
N GLU A 137 -13.80 10.17 24.92
CA GLU A 137 -14.75 9.24 24.28
C GLU A 137 -14.43 7.77 24.61
N ALA A 138 -13.15 7.42 24.72
CA ALA A 138 -12.73 6.11 25.18
C ALA A 138 -13.17 5.84 26.63
N ILE A 139 -13.06 6.82 27.54
CA ILE A 139 -13.57 6.73 28.91
C ILE A 139 -15.09 6.53 28.92
N LEU A 140 -15.83 7.33 28.15
CA LEU A 140 -17.30 7.25 28.09
C LEU A 140 -17.78 5.89 27.56
N SER A 141 -17.09 5.36 26.55
CA SER A 141 -17.46 4.11 25.87
C SER A 141 -17.07 2.86 26.65
N SER A 142 -15.85 2.83 27.19
CA SER A 142 -15.32 1.67 27.95
C SER A 142 -15.87 1.58 29.38
N LYS A 143 -16.41 2.69 29.90
CA LYS A 143 -17.04 2.77 31.23
C LYS A 143 -16.14 2.26 32.36
N PRO A 144 -14.91 2.77 32.49
CA PRO A 144 -14.03 2.36 33.57
C PRO A 144 -14.67 2.69 34.91
N PRO A 145 -14.44 1.89 35.97
CA PRO A 145 -14.97 2.16 37.30
C PRO A 145 -14.65 3.59 37.78
N LEU A 146 -13.44 4.07 37.49
CA LEU A 146 -12.99 5.43 37.73
C LEU A 146 -11.99 5.84 36.65
N ALA A 147 -12.07 7.07 36.16
CA ALA A 147 -11.05 7.68 35.30
C ALA A 147 -11.00 9.20 35.52
N PHE A 148 -9.89 9.80 35.10
CA PHE A 148 -9.66 11.24 35.17
C PHE A 148 -9.20 11.75 33.82
N SER A 149 -9.62 12.96 33.47
CA SER A 149 -9.03 13.73 32.38
C SER A 149 -8.84 15.17 32.81
N HIS A 150 -8.16 15.96 32.00
CA HIS A 150 -8.28 17.41 32.10
C HIS A 150 -9.65 17.86 31.56
N SER A 151 -10.14 19.01 32.01
CA SER A 151 -11.29 19.66 31.37
C SER A 151 -10.85 20.31 30.04
N PRO A 152 -11.67 20.30 28.98
CA PRO A 152 -11.31 20.92 27.70
C PRO A 152 -10.84 22.38 27.87
N GLY A 153 -9.70 22.73 27.27
CA GLY A 153 -9.05 24.05 27.43
C GLY A 153 -8.19 24.21 28.68
N CYS A 154 -8.23 23.25 29.61
CA CYS A 154 -7.41 23.22 30.83
C CYS A 154 -6.28 22.20 30.68
N MET A 155 -5.37 22.38 29.72
CA MET A 155 -4.32 21.38 29.45
C MET A 155 -3.19 21.41 30.49
N PHE A 156 -2.43 20.32 30.59
CA PHE A 156 -1.15 20.32 31.30
C PHE A 156 -0.09 21.04 30.46
N LEU A 157 0.55 22.06 31.02
CA LEU A 157 1.63 22.79 30.36
C LEU A 157 2.96 22.10 30.66
N THR A 158 3.70 21.75 29.61
CA THR A 158 5.04 21.15 29.73
C THR A 158 6.13 22.19 29.50
N ASP A 159 7.32 21.97 30.07
CA ASP A 159 8.52 22.74 29.74
C ASP A 159 9.15 22.37 28.38
N ILE A 160 8.53 21.47 27.62
CA ILE A 160 8.97 21.09 26.28
C ILE A 160 8.52 22.16 25.30
N PRO A 161 9.46 22.86 24.64
CA PRO A 161 9.10 23.88 23.67
C PRO A 161 8.44 23.25 22.43
N ASP A 162 7.49 23.98 21.84
CA ASP A 162 6.97 23.65 20.52
C ASP A 162 8.12 23.75 19.50
N SER A 163 8.31 22.67 18.74
CA SER A 163 9.41 22.53 17.78
C SER A 163 9.29 23.47 16.56
N SER A 164 8.23 24.27 16.49
CA SER A 164 7.95 25.26 15.45
C SER A 164 8.75 26.57 15.53
N SER A 165 9.54 26.77 16.60
CA SER A 165 10.20 28.06 16.88
C SER A 165 11.58 28.26 16.23
N SER A 166 12.08 27.35 15.39
CA SER A 166 13.26 27.65 14.60
C SER A 166 12.85 28.47 13.38
N PRO A 167 13.22 29.77 13.28
CA PRO A 167 12.97 30.52 12.07
C PRO A 167 13.65 29.79 10.91
N LEU A 168 12.93 29.62 9.80
CA LEU A 168 13.50 29.22 8.52
C LEU A 168 14.42 30.35 8.02
N THR A 169 15.55 30.57 8.68
CA THR A 169 16.66 31.34 8.14
C THR A 169 17.48 30.41 7.26
N PRO A 170 17.66 30.72 5.96
CA PRO A 170 18.51 29.92 5.10
C PRO A 170 19.95 30.34 5.37
N GLU A 171 20.56 29.88 6.47
CA GLU A 171 22.03 29.78 6.63
C GLU A 171 22.43 29.29 8.03
N SER A 172 23.19 28.19 8.06
CA SER A 172 23.91 27.57 9.20
C SER A 172 23.02 27.03 10.34
N THR A 173 22.95 25.73 10.62
CA THR A 173 24.06 24.85 11.04
C THR A 173 23.83 23.40 10.61
N ASN A 174 24.83 22.79 9.94
CA ASN A 174 24.91 21.35 9.72
C ASN A 174 25.20 20.63 11.06
N THR A 175 24.16 20.22 11.79
CA THR A 175 24.26 19.10 12.73
C THR A 175 23.63 17.86 12.09
N PRO A 176 24.20 16.66 12.24
CA PRO A 176 23.71 15.45 11.58
C PRO A 176 22.34 14.96 12.08
N HIS A 177 21.71 15.62 13.05
CA HIS A 177 20.42 15.22 13.65
C HIS A 177 19.19 15.94 13.06
N ASP A 178 19.34 16.98 12.24
CA ASP A 178 18.21 17.75 11.68
C ASP A 178 17.85 17.38 10.22
N ARG A 179 18.50 16.37 9.62
CA ARG A 179 18.07 15.85 8.32
C ARG A 179 16.92 14.86 8.54
N PRO A 180 15.77 15.01 7.85
CA PRO A 180 14.68 14.06 7.95
C PRO A 180 15.20 12.68 7.56
N ASP A 181 15.00 11.70 8.44
CA ASP A 181 15.32 10.31 8.13
C ASP A 181 14.43 9.87 6.97
N LEU A 182 15.04 9.66 5.81
CA LEU A 182 14.35 9.29 4.58
C LEU A 182 13.68 7.92 4.71
N GLU A 183 14.12 7.09 5.67
CA GLU A 183 13.49 5.82 6.00
C GLU A 183 12.17 5.94 6.73
N LEU A 184 12.00 7.03 7.48
CA LEU A 184 10.81 7.23 8.28
C LEU A 184 9.88 8.27 7.67
N THR A 185 10.38 9.14 6.78
CA THR A 185 9.61 10.20 6.13
C THR A 185 8.51 9.63 5.22
N PRO A 186 7.22 9.69 5.59
CA PRO A 186 6.16 9.06 4.81
C PRO A 186 5.77 9.93 3.60
N ARG A 187 5.38 9.27 2.52
CA ARG A 187 4.75 9.86 1.32
C ARG A 187 3.41 9.17 1.10
N CYS A 188 2.35 9.96 0.91
CA CYS A 188 0.99 9.46 0.73
C CYS A 188 0.60 9.50 -0.75
N PHE A 189 -0.11 8.48 -1.21
CA PHE A 189 -0.56 8.31 -2.59
C PHE A 189 -2.01 7.86 -2.61
N LEU A 190 -2.79 8.39 -3.56
CA LEU A 190 -4.11 7.88 -3.87
C LEU A 190 -3.97 6.58 -4.68
N VAL A 191 -4.63 5.51 -4.22
CA VAL A 191 -4.48 4.14 -4.75
C VAL A 191 -5.79 3.57 -5.29
N SER A 192 -6.94 4.06 -4.83
CA SER A 192 -8.22 3.78 -5.48
C SER A 192 -9.17 4.96 -5.29
N HIS A 193 -10.05 5.18 -6.26
CA HIS A 193 -11.13 6.15 -6.15
C HIS A 193 -12.44 5.50 -5.69
N ASN A 194 -12.58 4.18 -5.84
CA ASN A 194 -13.80 3.45 -5.53
C ASN A 194 -13.51 2.03 -4.98
N PRO A 195 -13.49 1.85 -3.65
CA PRO A 195 -13.62 2.89 -2.63
C PRO A 195 -12.41 3.82 -2.62
N LEU A 196 -12.59 5.05 -2.13
CA LEU A 196 -11.48 5.98 -1.95
C LEU A 196 -10.45 5.37 -0.99
N MET A 197 -9.24 5.11 -1.48
CA MET A 197 -8.17 4.48 -0.72
C MET A 197 -6.85 5.20 -0.96
N TYR A 198 -6.20 5.57 0.13
CA TYR A 198 -4.82 6.07 0.11
C TYR A 198 -3.88 5.01 0.68
N SER A 199 -2.61 5.06 0.26
CA SER A 199 -1.53 4.33 0.91
C SER A 199 -0.33 5.23 1.15
N LEU A 200 0.62 4.76 1.95
CA LEU A 200 1.84 5.49 2.25
C LEU A 200 3.05 4.56 2.22
N ALA A 201 4.20 5.10 1.86
CA ALA A 201 5.49 4.43 1.99
C ALA A 201 6.55 5.46 2.40
N SER A 202 7.70 5.00 2.90
CA SER A 202 8.81 5.90 3.21
C SER A 202 9.36 6.54 1.93
N HIS A 203 9.98 7.72 2.06
CA HIS A 203 10.61 8.40 0.94
C HIS A 203 11.66 7.52 0.26
N ARG A 204 12.44 6.75 1.04
CA ARG A 204 13.43 5.80 0.51
C ARG A 204 12.78 4.65 -0.27
N ALA A 205 11.72 4.04 0.24
CA ALA A 205 11.00 2.98 -0.47
C ALA A 205 10.41 3.49 -1.80
N VAL A 206 9.81 4.68 -1.78
CA VAL A 206 9.31 5.35 -2.99
C VAL A 206 10.43 5.58 -4.00
N ALA A 207 11.58 6.10 -3.56
CA ALA A 207 12.72 6.36 -4.45
C ALA A 207 13.23 5.09 -5.11
N ARG A 208 13.39 4.00 -4.34
CA ARG A 208 13.83 2.70 -4.88
C ARG A 208 12.82 2.10 -5.85
N ILE A 209 11.51 2.18 -5.56
CA ILE A 209 10.50 1.67 -6.50
C ILE A 209 10.51 2.47 -7.81
N ARG A 210 10.74 3.79 -7.75
CA ARG A 210 10.91 4.61 -8.96
C ARG A 210 12.18 4.26 -9.72
N GLU A 211 13.26 3.89 -9.02
CA GLU A 211 14.48 3.37 -9.65
C GLU A 211 14.23 2.04 -10.39
N LEU A 212 13.44 1.12 -9.79
CA LEU A 212 12.98 -0.09 -10.47
C LEU A 212 12.17 0.25 -11.73
N GLU A 213 11.23 1.20 -11.61
CA GLU A 213 10.37 1.64 -12.72
C GLU A 213 11.19 2.23 -13.89
N MET A 214 12.21 3.01 -13.58
CA MET A 214 13.14 3.55 -14.59
C MET A 214 14.00 2.44 -15.21
N THR A 215 14.44 1.46 -14.42
CA THR A 215 15.29 0.36 -14.85
C THR A 215 14.56 -0.56 -15.83
N ILE A 216 13.31 -0.94 -15.54
CA ILE A 216 12.51 -1.75 -16.47
C ILE A 216 12.11 -0.99 -17.72
N GLY A 217 12.19 0.35 -17.73
CA GLY A 217 11.94 1.18 -18.90
C GLY A 217 13.08 1.21 -19.92
N ASP A 218 14.20 0.52 -19.64
CA ASP A 218 15.27 0.31 -20.62
C ASP A 218 14.74 -0.46 -21.83
N ASP A 219 15.15 -0.06 -23.03
CA ASP A 219 14.63 -0.61 -24.28
C ASP A 219 15.78 -1.09 -25.18
N PRO A 220 16.50 -2.16 -24.79
CA PRO A 220 17.59 -2.70 -25.61
C PRO A 220 17.09 -3.27 -26.94
N GLY A 221 15.81 -3.66 -27.00
CA GLY A 221 15.13 -4.11 -28.21
C GLY A 221 14.80 -2.99 -29.21
N GLN A 222 15.00 -1.71 -28.81
CA GLN A 222 14.70 -0.49 -29.56
C GLN A 222 13.27 -0.49 -30.13
N ARG A 223 12.31 -0.93 -29.32
CA ARG A 223 10.88 -1.02 -29.67
C ARG A 223 10.17 0.33 -29.61
N GLY A 224 10.78 1.33 -28.97
CA GLY A 224 10.21 2.65 -28.74
C GLY A 224 9.33 2.72 -27.51
N ILE A 225 9.32 1.70 -26.65
CA ILE A 225 8.35 1.58 -25.54
C ILE A 225 8.47 2.68 -24.49
N ARG A 226 9.67 3.27 -24.36
CA ARG A 226 9.94 4.37 -23.43
C ARG A 226 9.04 5.59 -23.64
N VAL A 227 8.45 5.76 -24.83
CA VAL A 227 7.49 6.85 -25.10
C VAL A 227 6.12 6.63 -24.44
N LEU A 228 5.78 5.39 -24.09
CA LEU A 228 4.55 5.04 -23.40
C LEU A 228 4.67 5.22 -21.88
N PHE A 229 5.91 5.35 -21.36
CA PHE A 229 6.21 5.52 -19.95
C PHE A 229 5.30 6.56 -19.28
N THR A 230 4.80 6.18 -18.11
CA THR A 230 4.02 7.04 -17.22
C THR A 230 4.55 6.82 -15.81
N GLN A 231 5.00 7.91 -15.19
CA GLN A 231 5.64 7.88 -13.87
C GLN A 231 4.67 7.38 -12.79
N ASP A 232 5.18 6.55 -11.88
CA ASP A 232 4.51 6.01 -10.70
C ASP A 232 3.40 4.99 -10.96
N GLU A 233 3.27 4.44 -12.17
CA GLU A 233 2.35 3.32 -12.44
C GLU A 233 2.79 2.06 -11.67
N LEU A 234 4.09 1.74 -11.67
CA LEU A 234 4.66 0.65 -10.88
C LEU A 234 4.48 0.90 -9.38
N LEU A 235 4.75 2.13 -8.92
CA LEU A 235 4.63 2.49 -7.51
C LEU A 235 3.20 2.31 -7.00
N ARG A 236 2.22 2.84 -7.74
CA ARG A 236 0.82 2.77 -7.33
C ARG A 236 0.26 1.36 -7.46
N SER A 237 0.68 0.59 -8.46
CA SER A 237 0.35 -0.83 -8.56
C SER A 237 0.90 -1.63 -7.38
N CYS A 238 2.18 -1.46 -7.03
CA CYS A 238 2.79 -2.09 -5.85
C CYS A 238 2.07 -1.72 -4.55
N LEU A 239 1.72 -0.43 -4.37
CA LEU A 239 0.93 0.01 -3.22
C LEU A 239 -0.46 -0.63 -3.22
N ALA A 240 -1.17 -0.70 -4.35
CA ALA A 240 -2.46 -1.37 -4.43
C ALA A 240 -2.36 -2.86 -4.07
N LEU A 241 -1.44 -3.58 -4.71
CA LEU A 241 -1.19 -5.00 -4.47
C LEU A 241 -0.79 -5.28 -3.02
N SER A 242 -0.11 -4.36 -2.33
CA SER A 242 0.26 -4.56 -0.93
C SER A 242 -0.96 -4.61 0.00
N HIS A 243 -2.04 -3.89 -0.32
CA HIS A 243 -3.33 -3.97 0.39
C HIS A 243 -4.19 -5.18 -0.02
N SER A 244 -3.98 -5.73 -1.23
CA SER A 244 -4.77 -6.86 -1.74
C SER A 244 -4.53 -8.15 -0.95
N PHE A 245 -5.57 -8.93 -0.73
CA PHE A 245 -5.49 -10.25 -0.10
C PHE A 245 -5.60 -11.38 -1.12
N SER A 246 -6.46 -11.23 -2.13
CA SER A 246 -6.70 -12.20 -3.20
C SER A 246 -6.41 -11.58 -4.58
N VAL A 247 -5.53 -12.20 -5.36
CA VAL A 247 -5.05 -11.69 -6.65
C VAL A 247 -5.27 -12.72 -7.75
N ALA A 248 -5.92 -12.32 -8.84
CA ALA A 248 -5.98 -13.11 -10.07
C ALA A 248 -4.95 -12.59 -11.07
N ILE A 249 -4.06 -13.46 -11.56
CA ILE A 249 -3.01 -13.11 -12.53
C ILE A 249 -3.32 -13.82 -13.85
N THR A 250 -3.28 -13.09 -14.95
CA THR A 250 -3.40 -13.65 -16.30
C THR A 250 -2.19 -13.25 -17.13
N THR A 251 -1.76 -14.17 -17.99
CA THR A 251 -0.63 -13.99 -18.89
C THR A 251 -0.80 -14.92 -20.08
N GLY A 252 -0.13 -14.62 -21.19
CA GLY A 252 -0.19 -15.41 -22.40
C GLY A 252 -0.57 -14.58 -23.61
N PHE A 253 0.36 -14.54 -24.56
CA PHE A 253 0.21 -13.87 -25.84
C PHE A 253 0.52 -14.84 -26.98
N PRO A 254 -0.47 -15.24 -27.80
CA PRO A 254 -0.22 -16.10 -28.95
C PRO A 254 0.31 -15.27 -30.13
N THR A 255 1.62 -15.24 -30.33
CA THR A 255 2.24 -14.52 -31.45
C THR A 255 2.52 -15.39 -32.66
N HIS A 256 2.78 -16.69 -32.47
CA HIS A 256 3.22 -17.61 -33.51
C HIS A 256 2.16 -18.64 -33.89
N TYR A 257 1.06 -18.19 -34.51
CA TYR A 257 -0.09 -19.03 -34.88
C TYR A 257 0.21 -20.22 -35.82
N MET A 258 1.42 -20.28 -36.41
CA MET A 258 1.90 -21.40 -37.23
C MET A 258 2.64 -22.48 -36.41
N HIS A 259 2.88 -22.23 -35.11
CA HIS A 259 3.51 -23.15 -34.18
C HIS A 259 2.51 -23.62 -33.12
N SER A 260 2.84 -24.77 -32.51
CA SER A 260 2.10 -25.33 -31.39
C SER A 260 3.09 -25.63 -30.26
N PRO A 261 3.00 -24.96 -29.10
CA PRO A 261 2.06 -23.87 -28.80
C PRO A 261 2.36 -22.58 -29.59
N PRO A 262 1.36 -21.71 -29.82
CA PRO A 262 1.53 -20.39 -30.43
C PRO A 262 1.99 -19.30 -29.43
N ASP A 263 1.96 -19.63 -28.13
CA ASP A 263 2.29 -18.76 -27.01
C ASP A 263 3.78 -18.40 -26.98
N GLU A 264 4.10 -17.26 -26.36
CA GLU A 264 5.47 -16.74 -26.30
C GLU A 264 6.09 -16.74 -24.90
N THR A 265 7.40 -16.51 -24.87
CA THR A 265 8.21 -16.52 -23.63
C THR A 265 8.07 -15.26 -22.77
N ASP A 266 7.52 -14.16 -23.31
CA ASP A 266 7.24 -12.96 -22.51
C ASP A 266 5.87 -13.06 -21.82
N GLY A 267 5.81 -12.64 -20.55
CA GLY A 267 4.65 -12.76 -19.67
C GLY A 267 4.78 -13.82 -18.58
N PRO A 268 4.84 -15.12 -18.93
CA PRO A 268 4.79 -16.19 -17.94
C PRO A 268 5.86 -16.10 -16.85
N PRO A 269 7.14 -15.82 -17.16
CA PRO A 269 8.15 -15.67 -16.12
C PRO A 269 7.88 -14.52 -15.14
N GLY A 270 7.46 -13.35 -15.66
CA GLY A 270 7.05 -12.21 -14.83
C GLY A 270 5.85 -12.54 -13.93
N ALA A 271 4.88 -13.29 -14.46
CA ALA A 271 3.72 -13.75 -13.70
C ALA A 271 4.10 -14.72 -12.58
N ILE A 272 5.00 -15.68 -12.84
CA ILE A 272 5.47 -16.63 -11.83
C ILE A 272 6.32 -15.94 -10.76
N ALA A 273 7.19 -15.00 -11.13
CA ALA A 273 7.97 -14.23 -10.15
C ALA A 273 7.06 -13.38 -9.24
N MET A 274 6.06 -12.72 -9.82
CA MET A 274 5.08 -11.95 -9.04
C MET A 274 4.25 -12.87 -8.13
N ALA A 275 3.76 -13.99 -8.64
CA ALA A 275 2.98 -14.95 -7.87
C ALA A 275 3.80 -15.51 -6.68
N THR A 276 5.06 -15.86 -6.92
CA THR A 276 6.01 -16.32 -5.90
C THR A 276 6.14 -15.31 -4.76
N MET A 277 6.33 -14.03 -5.09
CA MET A 277 6.41 -12.97 -4.08
C MET A 277 5.08 -12.78 -3.34
N LEU A 278 3.94 -12.70 -4.04
CA LEU A 278 2.62 -12.53 -3.42
C LEU A 278 2.30 -13.67 -2.43
N LEU A 279 2.60 -14.93 -2.81
CA LEU A 279 2.44 -16.09 -1.94
C LEU A 279 3.33 -16.00 -0.69
N SER A 280 4.59 -15.56 -0.83
CA SER A 280 5.50 -15.36 0.31
C SER A 280 5.01 -14.31 1.30
N LEU A 281 4.23 -13.33 0.80
CA LEU A 281 3.57 -12.30 1.61
C LEU A 281 2.23 -12.77 2.20
N GLY A 282 1.88 -14.06 2.04
CA GLY A 282 0.66 -14.66 2.59
C GLY A 282 -0.62 -14.31 1.82
N LYS A 283 -0.50 -13.86 0.56
CA LYS A 283 -1.65 -13.54 -0.29
C LYS A 283 -2.14 -14.77 -1.05
N GLN A 284 -3.42 -14.78 -1.40
CA GLN A 284 -3.99 -15.80 -2.28
C GLN A 284 -3.77 -15.40 -3.73
N VAL A 285 -3.26 -16.33 -4.53
CA VAL A 285 -3.02 -16.12 -5.96
C VAL A 285 -3.80 -17.17 -6.75
N THR A 286 -4.45 -16.75 -7.83
CA THR A 286 -5.05 -17.64 -8.83
C THR A 286 -4.54 -17.22 -10.21
N MET A 287 -4.12 -18.18 -11.03
CA MET A 287 -3.80 -17.92 -12.42
C MET A 287 -5.03 -18.14 -13.31
N VAL A 288 -5.25 -17.22 -14.26
CA VAL A 288 -6.33 -17.30 -15.24
C VAL A 288 -5.72 -17.41 -16.63
N THR A 289 -6.08 -18.44 -17.38
CA THR A 289 -5.52 -18.73 -18.69
C THR A 289 -6.60 -19.07 -19.73
N ASP A 290 -6.20 -19.03 -21.00
CA ASP A 290 -7.03 -19.49 -22.11
C ASP A 290 -7.29 -21.00 -21.99
N ARG A 291 -8.51 -21.44 -22.30
CA ARG A 291 -8.89 -22.85 -22.31
C ARG A 291 -7.98 -23.70 -23.18
N ARG A 292 -7.52 -23.14 -24.32
CA ARG A 292 -6.56 -23.78 -25.23
C ARG A 292 -5.22 -24.08 -24.55
N ALA A 293 -4.79 -23.22 -23.63
CA ALA A 293 -3.49 -23.30 -22.98
C ALA A 293 -3.54 -23.96 -21.60
N LEU A 294 -4.73 -24.32 -21.10
CA LEU A 294 -4.94 -24.84 -19.74
C LEU A 294 -4.04 -26.03 -19.40
N GLU A 295 -4.04 -27.08 -20.23
CA GLU A 295 -3.26 -28.30 -19.96
C GLU A 295 -1.75 -28.03 -19.97
N MET A 296 -1.28 -27.25 -20.95
CA MET A 296 0.13 -26.86 -21.04
C MET A 296 0.56 -26.01 -19.85
N ASN A 297 -0.23 -24.99 -19.50
CA ASN A 297 0.10 -24.10 -18.41
C ASN A 297 0.01 -24.80 -17.05
N GLN A 298 -0.88 -25.78 -16.88
CA GLN A 298 -0.89 -26.62 -15.69
C GLN A 298 0.42 -27.40 -15.57
N ALA A 299 0.87 -28.05 -16.65
CA ALA A 299 2.12 -28.79 -16.65
C ALA A 299 3.35 -27.89 -16.40
N ILE A 300 3.35 -26.66 -16.91
CA ILE A 300 4.41 -25.67 -16.64
C ILE A 300 4.42 -25.24 -15.18
N ILE A 301 3.25 -25.02 -14.56
CA ILE A 301 3.14 -24.70 -13.13
C ILE A 301 3.63 -25.88 -12.28
N ASP A 302 3.25 -27.11 -12.64
CA ASP A 302 3.67 -28.32 -11.93
C ASP A 302 5.21 -28.50 -11.99
N GLU A 303 5.82 -28.30 -13.16
CA GLU A 303 7.28 -28.33 -13.33
C GLU A 303 7.97 -27.18 -12.57
N ALA A 304 7.36 -25.99 -12.51
CA ALA A 304 7.89 -24.88 -11.71
C ALA A 304 7.90 -25.21 -10.20
N VAL A 305 6.94 -26.00 -9.72
CA VAL A 305 6.95 -26.52 -8.35
C VAL A 305 8.03 -27.58 -8.17
N GLU A 306 8.15 -28.52 -9.11
CA GLU A 306 9.15 -29.59 -9.06
C GLU A 306 10.59 -29.05 -9.07
N THR A 307 10.85 -28.02 -9.88
CA THR A 307 12.16 -27.36 -10.00
C THR A 307 12.44 -26.33 -8.90
N GLY A 308 11.48 -26.10 -8.00
CA GLY A 308 11.62 -25.17 -6.88
C GLY A 308 11.55 -23.68 -7.24
N VAL A 309 11.15 -23.34 -8.46
CA VAL A 309 10.83 -21.96 -8.87
C VAL A 309 9.61 -21.47 -8.08
N LEU A 310 8.58 -22.32 -7.97
CA LEU A 310 7.42 -22.15 -7.10
C LEU A 310 7.52 -23.08 -5.88
N LYS A 311 7.13 -22.59 -4.70
CA LYS A 311 7.07 -23.43 -3.49
C LYS A 311 5.83 -24.32 -3.46
N HIS A 312 4.72 -23.80 -3.97
CA HIS A 312 3.42 -24.45 -3.96
C HIS A 312 2.71 -24.21 -5.28
N ALA A 313 1.90 -25.19 -5.70
CA ALA A 313 1.07 -25.05 -6.89
C ALA A 313 0.07 -23.90 -6.72
N ILE A 314 -0.16 -23.16 -7.80
CA ILE A 314 -1.13 -22.06 -7.85
C ILE A 314 -2.38 -22.60 -8.56
N PRO A 315 -3.60 -22.34 -8.03
CA PRO A 315 -4.83 -22.66 -8.74
C PRO A 315 -4.82 -22.04 -10.14
N LEU A 316 -4.98 -22.87 -11.17
CA LEU A 316 -5.12 -22.43 -12.57
C LEU A 316 -6.57 -22.64 -13.01
N VAL A 317 -7.19 -21.58 -13.50
CA VAL A 317 -8.60 -21.58 -13.93
C VAL A 317 -8.77 -20.95 -15.30
N THR A 318 -9.88 -21.26 -15.96
CA THR A 318 -10.32 -20.61 -17.20
C THR A 318 -11.52 -19.72 -16.93
N PHE A 319 -11.69 -18.69 -17.77
CA PHE A 319 -12.90 -17.90 -17.79
C PHE A 319 -13.79 -18.33 -18.97
N GLU A 320 -15.00 -18.79 -18.68
CA GLU A 320 -15.99 -19.15 -19.70
C GLU A 320 -17.04 -18.05 -19.81
N ASP A 321 -17.06 -17.37 -20.96
CA ASP A 321 -18.09 -16.38 -21.28
C ASP A 321 -19.35 -17.08 -21.81
N SER A 322 -20.28 -17.34 -20.90
CA SER A 322 -21.56 -18.00 -21.14
C SER A 322 -22.75 -17.03 -21.18
N GLY A 323 -22.50 -15.72 -21.02
CA GLY A 323 -23.53 -14.70 -20.97
C GLY A 323 -23.09 -13.41 -20.28
N PRO A 324 -23.98 -12.39 -20.23
CA PRO A 324 -23.63 -11.04 -19.76
C PRO A 324 -23.14 -10.99 -18.31
N ASP A 325 -23.58 -11.93 -17.46
CA ASP A 325 -23.24 -11.97 -16.03
C ASP A 325 -22.04 -12.89 -15.72
N SER A 326 -21.45 -13.57 -16.72
CA SER A 326 -20.37 -14.53 -16.50
C SER A 326 -19.16 -13.92 -15.80
N ALA A 327 -18.76 -12.71 -16.21
CA ALA A 327 -17.65 -11.99 -15.58
C ALA A 327 -17.95 -11.61 -14.13
N LEU A 328 -19.18 -11.19 -13.82
CA LEU A 328 -19.61 -10.88 -12.47
C LEU A 328 -19.61 -12.13 -11.58
N HIS A 329 -20.10 -13.26 -12.08
CA HIS A 329 -20.07 -14.54 -11.34
C HIS A 329 -18.66 -15.09 -11.11
N PHE A 330 -17.76 -14.84 -12.04
CA PHE A 330 -16.34 -15.17 -11.89
C PHE A 330 -15.69 -14.29 -10.81
N LEU A 331 -15.91 -12.98 -10.86
CA LEU A 331 -15.26 -12.02 -9.97
C LEU A 331 -15.86 -11.97 -8.57
N CYS A 332 -17.12 -12.36 -8.39
CA CYS A 332 -17.85 -12.20 -7.14
C CYS A 332 -18.47 -13.51 -6.64
N HIS A 333 -18.56 -13.66 -5.32
CA HIS A 333 -19.25 -14.80 -4.73
C HIS A 333 -20.75 -14.73 -5.08
N HIS A 334 -21.24 -15.75 -5.79
CA HIS A 334 -22.63 -15.81 -6.28
C HIS A 334 -23.05 -14.63 -7.16
N GLY A 335 -22.10 -13.90 -7.76
CA GLY A 335 -22.40 -12.70 -8.56
C GLY A 335 -22.77 -11.47 -7.72
N ASP A 336 -22.50 -11.47 -6.41
CA ASP A 336 -22.77 -10.33 -5.52
C ASP A 336 -21.60 -9.31 -5.56
N PRO A 337 -21.75 -8.13 -6.18
CA PRO A 337 -20.67 -7.15 -6.32
C PRO A 337 -20.16 -6.59 -4.99
N THR A 338 -20.87 -6.82 -3.88
CA THR A 338 -20.38 -6.44 -2.53
C THR A 338 -19.42 -7.47 -1.93
N LYS A 339 -19.24 -8.62 -2.60
CA LYS A 339 -18.41 -9.75 -2.15
C LYS A 339 -17.47 -10.20 -3.27
N PRO A 340 -16.49 -9.38 -3.66
CA PRO A 340 -15.49 -9.78 -4.63
C PRO A 340 -14.70 -11.00 -4.12
N ARG A 341 -14.35 -11.91 -5.04
CA ARG A 341 -13.43 -13.04 -4.81
C ARG A 341 -11.97 -12.62 -4.90
N TYR A 342 -11.71 -11.57 -5.67
CA TYR A 342 -10.40 -11.03 -5.96
C TYR A 342 -10.41 -9.53 -5.67
N ASP A 343 -9.37 -9.04 -5.01
CA ASP A 343 -9.17 -7.61 -4.74
C ASP A 343 -8.33 -6.95 -5.84
N HIS A 344 -7.61 -7.77 -6.63
CA HIS A 344 -6.75 -7.29 -7.69
C HIS A 344 -6.72 -8.25 -8.87
N LEU A 345 -6.87 -7.72 -10.09
CA LEU A 345 -6.62 -8.45 -11.33
C LEU A 345 -5.35 -7.92 -11.99
N VAL A 346 -4.42 -8.81 -12.34
CA VAL A 346 -3.17 -8.46 -13.00
C VAL A 346 -3.09 -9.15 -14.35
N ALA A 347 -2.79 -8.39 -15.40
CA ALA A 347 -2.48 -8.89 -16.73
C ALA A 347 -1.00 -8.61 -17.02
N ILE A 348 -0.23 -9.62 -17.44
CA ILE A 348 1.17 -9.47 -17.82
C ILE A 348 1.35 -10.11 -19.19
N GLU A 349 1.69 -9.31 -20.21
CA GLU A 349 1.79 -9.80 -21.59
C GLU A 349 0.57 -10.64 -22.00
N ARG A 350 -0.60 -10.12 -21.67
CA ARG A 350 -1.88 -10.74 -22.02
C ARG A 350 -2.47 -9.97 -23.18
N SER A 351 -2.85 -10.62 -24.28
CA SER A 351 -3.49 -9.93 -25.40
C SER A 351 -4.76 -9.17 -24.97
N GLY A 352 -4.86 -7.89 -25.34
CA GLY A 352 -6.02 -7.05 -25.09
C GLY A 352 -6.83 -6.79 -26.36
N ARG A 353 -8.17 -6.70 -26.26
CA ARG A 353 -8.98 -6.35 -27.43
C ARG A 353 -8.70 -4.94 -27.91
N ALA A 354 -8.69 -4.75 -29.21
CA ALA A 354 -8.72 -3.46 -29.87
C ALA A 354 -10.17 -2.92 -29.95
N ALA A 355 -10.31 -1.70 -30.47
CA ALA A 355 -11.59 -0.98 -30.52
C ALA A 355 -12.67 -1.66 -31.39
N ASP A 356 -12.28 -2.54 -32.30
CA ASP A 356 -13.18 -3.32 -33.16
C ASP A 356 -13.58 -4.68 -32.55
N GLY A 357 -13.12 -4.96 -31.32
CA GLY A 357 -13.36 -6.22 -30.62
C GLY A 357 -12.53 -7.40 -31.13
N ASN A 358 -11.49 -7.16 -31.95
CA ASN A 358 -10.49 -8.16 -32.32
C ASN A 358 -9.23 -8.04 -31.44
N TYR A 359 -8.32 -8.99 -31.60
CA TYR A 359 -7.04 -9.02 -30.89
C TYR A 359 -5.93 -9.05 -31.94
N TYR A 360 -4.91 -8.22 -31.78
CA TYR A 360 -3.84 -8.08 -32.76
C TYR A 360 -2.48 -8.22 -32.11
N ASN A 361 -1.56 -8.92 -32.77
CA ASN A 361 -0.14 -8.83 -32.40
C ASN A 361 0.49 -7.53 -32.98
N MET A 362 1.73 -7.23 -32.61
CA MET A 362 2.44 -6.02 -33.08
C MET A 362 2.60 -5.94 -34.62
N ARG A 363 2.48 -7.08 -35.32
CA ARG A 363 2.50 -7.15 -36.80
C ARG A 363 1.14 -6.83 -37.43
N GLY A 364 0.11 -6.55 -36.64
CA GLY A 364 -1.26 -6.28 -37.10
C GLY A 364 -2.03 -7.53 -37.52
N VAL A 365 -1.57 -8.72 -37.16
CA VAL A 365 -2.26 -9.98 -37.47
C VAL A 365 -3.34 -10.22 -36.43
N ASN A 366 -4.56 -10.51 -36.88
CA ASN A 366 -5.69 -10.84 -36.01
C ASN A 366 -5.51 -12.25 -35.41
N ILE A 367 -5.45 -12.32 -34.08
CA ILE A 367 -5.24 -13.53 -33.28
C ILE A 367 -6.47 -13.91 -32.43
N LYS A 368 -7.64 -13.29 -32.68
CA LYS A 368 -8.88 -13.50 -31.90
C LYS A 368 -9.27 -14.97 -31.72
N HIS A 369 -8.98 -15.81 -32.71
CA HIS A 369 -9.29 -17.25 -32.67
C HIS A 369 -8.43 -18.05 -31.67
N LEU A 370 -7.41 -17.43 -31.06
CA LEU A 370 -6.48 -18.06 -30.10
C LEU A 370 -6.64 -17.52 -28.68
N VAL A 371 -7.50 -16.51 -28.47
CA VAL A 371 -7.56 -15.67 -27.28
C VAL A 371 -8.98 -15.72 -26.70
N ASP A 372 -9.13 -16.20 -25.47
CA ASP A 372 -10.39 -16.15 -24.74
C ASP A 372 -10.64 -14.71 -24.22
N PRO A 373 -11.91 -14.29 -24.07
CA PRO A 373 -12.28 -12.92 -23.71
C PRO A 373 -12.09 -12.61 -22.22
N ILE A 374 -10.92 -12.94 -21.66
CA ILE A 374 -10.51 -12.67 -20.27
C ILE A 374 -10.55 -11.15 -19.96
N ASP A 375 -10.41 -10.30 -20.98
CA ASP A 375 -10.57 -8.86 -20.87
C ASP A 375 -11.98 -8.42 -20.43
N ASN A 376 -13.01 -9.25 -20.62
CA ASN A 376 -14.34 -9.02 -20.02
C ASN A 376 -14.28 -8.96 -18.49
N LEU A 377 -13.33 -9.66 -17.85
CA LEU A 377 -13.12 -9.55 -16.40
C LEU A 377 -12.62 -8.15 -16.01
N PHE A 378 -11.72 -7.55 -16.78
CA PHE A 378 -11.20 -6.21 -16.53
C PHE A 378 -12.28 -5.14 -16.77
N ILE A 379 -13.11 -5.33 -17.81
CA ILE A 379 -14.25 -4.45 -18.08
C ILE A 379 -15.25 -4.49 -16.92
N ALA A 380 -15.60 -5.69 -16.43
CA ALA A 380 -16.54 -5.87 -15.32
C ALA A 380 -15.98 -5.34 -13.99
N ALA A 381 -14.69 -5.53 -13.73
CA ALA A 381 -14.02 -5.07 -12.50
C ALA A 381 -14.19 -3.57 -12.25
N LYS A 382 -14.19 -2.75 -13.30
CA LYS A 382 -14.42 -1.29 -13.20
C LYS A 382 -15.73 -0.91 -12.50
N GLY A 383 -16.75 -1.76 -12.62
CA GLY A 383 -18.05 -1.57 -11.98
C GLY A 383 -18.16 -2.13 -10.55
N ILE A 384 -17.15 -2.84 -10.06
CA ILE A 384 -17.19 -3.57 -8.79
C ILE A 384 -16.26 -2.86 -7.78
N PRO A 385 -16.80 -2.17 -6.77
CA PRO A 385 -15.98 -1.49 -5.77
C PRO A 385 -15.02 -2.45 -5.07
N GLY A 386 -13.75 -2.08 -4.96
CA GLY A 386 -12.73 -2.86 -4.26
C GLY A 386 -11.93 -3.82 -5.15
N ILE A 387 -12.27 -3.98 -6.43
CA ILE A 387 -11.39 -4.66 -7.39
C ILE A 387 -10.52 -3.62 -8.09
N ILE A 388 -9.20 -3.78 -7.97
CA ILE A 388 -8.21 -2.95 -8.68
C ILE A 388 -7.63 -3.76 -9.85
N THR A 389 -7.27 -3.10 -10.93
CA THR A 389 -6.68 -3.73 -12.12
C THR A 389 -5.30 -3.17 -12.45
N THR A 390 -4.35 -4.06 -12.75
CA THR A 390 -3.01 -3.71 -13.27
C THR A 390 -2.78 -4.42 -14.61
N GLY A 391 -2.35 -3.68 -15.63
CA GLY A 391 -1.79 -4.23 -16.86
C GLY A 391 -0.29 -3.99 -16.93
N ILE A 392 0.47 -4.97 -17.40
CA ILE A 392 1.89 -4.90 -17.69
C ILE A 392 2.09 -5.30 -19.16
N GLY A 393 2.71 -4.43 -19.94
CA GLY A 393 2.84 -4.58 -21.39
C GLY A 393 4.07 -3.85 -21.94
N ASP A 394 4.47 -4.19 -23.17
CA ASP A 394 5.64 -3.61 -23.83
C ASP A 394 5.41 -3.14 -25.29
N GLY A 395 4.18 -3.26 -25.79
CA GLY A 395 3.77 -2.91 -27.15
C GLY A 395 2.52 -2.01 -27.24
N GLY A 396 1.65 -2.03 -26.23
CA GLY A 396 0.42 -1.24 -26.14
C GLY A 396 -0.86 -1.96 -26.62
N ASN A 397 -0.74 -3.19 -27.08
CA ASN A 397 -1.82 -4.10 -27.48
C ASN A 397 -2.19 -5.12 -26.39
N GLU A 398 -1.56 -5.03 -25.23
CA GLU A 398 -1.79 -5.86 -24.06
C GLU A 398 -2.94 -5.33 -23.21
N LEU A 399 -3.59 -6.25 -22.50
CA LEU A 399 -4.70 -5.99 -21.61
C LEU A 399 -4.28 -5.03 -20.50
N GLY A 400 -5.03 -3.93 -20.36
CA GLY A 400 -4.76 -2.85 -19.44
C GLY A 400 -4.11 -1.63 -20.09
N MET A 401 -3.44 -1.81 -21.24
CA MET A 401 -2.81 -0.71 -22.00
C MET A 401 -3.84 0.22 -22.66
N GLY A 402 -5.14 -0.07 -22.56
CA GLY A 402 -6.19 0.90 -22.93
C GLY A 402 -6.10 2.22 -22.16
N LYS A 403 -5.44 2.24 -20.98
CA LYS A 403 -5.11 3.47 -20.26
C LYS A 403 -4.16 4.38 -21.06
N LEU A 404 -3.34 3.80 -21.91
CA LEU A 404 -2.36 4.47 -22.76
C LEU A 404 -2.80 4.54 -24.24
N LYS A 405 -4.05 4.17 -24.56
CA LYS A 405 -4.57 4.00 -25.91
C LYS A 405 -4.20 5.15 -26.86
N GLU A 406 -4.39 6.39 -26.45
CA GLU A 406 -4.07 7.54 -27.31
C GLU A 406 -2.57 7.74 -27.52
N LYS A 407 -1.71 7.40 -26.54
CA LYS A 407 -0.26 7.37 -26.77
C LYS A 407 0.10 6.26 -27.76
N VAL A 408 -0.47 5.06 -27.61
CA VAL A 408 -0.21 3.92 -28.49
C VAL A 408 -0.60 4.25 -29.93
N LYS A 409 -1.80 4.78 -30.16
CA LYS A 409 -2.29 5.19 -31.49
C LYS A 409 -1.36 6.17 -32.21
N ASN A 410 -0.78 7.11 -31.46
CA ASN A 410 0.02 8.18 -32.03
C ASN A 410 1.51 7.84 -32.16
N LEU A 411 2.04 6.96 -31.30
CA LEU A 411 3.48 6.76 -31.14
C LEU A 411 3.96 5.36 -31.54
N MET A 412 3.07 4.36 -31.56
CA MET A 412 3.45 2.98 -31.87
C MET A 412 3.12 2.60 -33.33
N PRO A 413 3.95 1.76 -33.97
CA PRO A 413 3.63 1.18 -35.27
C PRO A 413 2.28 0.46 -35.24
N ASN A 414 1.46 0.66 -36.29
CA ASN A 414 0.10 0.12 -36.36
C ASN A 414 -0.81 0.51 -35.18
N GLY A 415 -0.46 1.54 -34.39
CA GLY A 415 -1.16 1.90 -33.15
C GLY A 415 -2.67 2.09 -33.31
N ASN A 416 -3.12 2.65 -34.44
CA ASN A 416 -4.55 2.81 -34.75
C ASN A 416 -5.33 1.49 -34.83
N LEU A 417 -4.66 0.41 -35.21
CA LEU A 417 -5.23 -0.94 -35.31
C LEU A 417 -5.07 -1.71 -34.01
N ILE A 418 -3.87 -1.69 -33.43
CA ILE A 418 -3.49 -2.65 -32.38
C ILE A 418 -3.76 -2.14 -30.96
N ALA A 419 -3.94 -0.83 -30.76
CA ALA A 419 -4.07 -0.27 -29.43
C ALA A 419 -5.19 -0.94 -28.65
N CYS A 420 -4.85 -1.47 -27.47
CA CYS A 420 -5.83 -2.06 -26.58
C CYS A 420 -6.91 -1.02 -26.22
N ASP A 421 -8.16 -1.46 -26.16
CA ASP A 421 -9.31 -0.63 -25.78
C ASP A 421 -9.64 -0.73 -24.29
N VAL A 422 -9.17 -1.79 -23.61
CA VAL A 422 -9.52 -2.09 -22.22
C VAL A 422 -8.48 -1.50 -21.28
N PRO A 423 -8.82 -0.45 -20.50
CA PRO A 423 -7.89 0.14 -19.55
C PRO A 423 -7.84 -0.66 -18.25
N ALA A 424 -6.67 -0.63 -17.61
CA ALA A 424 -6.50 -0.99 -16.21
C ALA A 424 -6.40 0.28 -15.35
N ASP A 425 -6.57 0.16 -14.03
CA ASP A 425 -6.32 1.26 -13.09
C ASP A 425 -4.85 1.66 -13.11
N TYR A 426 -3.95 0.68 -13.28
CA TYR A 426 -2.52 0.87 -13.47
C TYR A 426 -2.02 0.21 -14.74
N ALA A 427 -1.19 0.90 -15.51
CA ALA A 427 -0.59 0.41 -16.75
C ALA A 427 0.93 0.57 -16.69
N ILE A 428 1.62 -0.50 -16.29
CA ILE A 428 3.08 -0.55 -16.19
C ILE A 428 3.63 -0.87 -17.58
N THR A 429 4.46 0.03 -18.11
CA THR A 429 5.19 -0.20 -19.36
C THR A 429 6.62 -0.62 -19.06
N ALA A 430 7.08 -1.69 -19.68
CA ALA A 430 8.45 -2.18 -19.53
C ALA A 430 9.09 -2.44 -20.90
N GLY A 431 10.42 -2.51 -20.93
CA GLY A 431 11.20 -2.96 -22.09
C GLY A 431 10.85 -4.36 -22.55
N VAL A 432 10.46 -5.22 -21.59
CA VAL A 432 9.97 -6.60 -21.70
C VAL A 432 8.98 -6.79 -20.55
N SER A 433 7.80 -7.34 -20.77
CA SER A 433 6.74 -7.44 -19.74
C SER A 433 7.15 -8.27 -18.53
N ASN A 434 7.96 -9.31 -18.73
CA ASN A 434 8.58 -10.08 -17.66
C ASN A 434 9.31 -9.19 -16.64
N TRP A 435 10.03 -8.17 -17.10
CA TRP A 435 10.75 -7.24 -16.24
C TRP A 435 9.80 -6.43 -15.37
N GLY A 436 8.63 -6.05 -15.89
CA GLY A 436 7.56 -5.43 -15.12
C GLY A 436 7.07 -6.33 -13.98
N GLY A 437 6.89 -7.63 -14.25
CA GLY A 437 6.58 -8.62 -13.23
C GLY A 437 7.65 -8.73 -12.13
N TYR A 438 8.93 -8.75 -12.51
CA TYR A 438 10.05 -8.76 -11.56
C TYR A 438 10.10 -7.49 -10.71
N ALA A 439 9.91 -6.33 -11.32
CA ALA A 439 9.91 -5.05 -10.62
C ALA A 439 8.74 -4.92 -9.64
N VAL A 440 7.57 -5.49 -9.94
CA VAL A 440 6.48 -5.58 -8.98
C VAL A 440 6.86 -6.48 -7.81
N ALA A 441 7.47 -7.65 -8.05
CA ALA A 441 7.95 -8.51 -6.97
C ALA A 441 8.96 -7.79 -6.06
N CYS A 442 9.93 -7.10 -6.65
CA CYS A 442 10.89 -6.26 -5.93
C CYS A 442 10.23 -5.09 -5.19
N GLY A 443 9.25 -4.42 -5.80
CA GLY A 443 8.52 -3.32 -5.18
C GLY A 443 7.67 -3.77 -3.98
N LEU A 444 7.03 -4.94 -4.08
CA LEU A 444 6.31 -5.56 -2.97
C LEU A 444 7.25 -5.91 -1.81
N TYR A 445 8.45 -6.42 -2.10
CA TYR A 445 9.48 -6.65 -1.09
C TYR A 445 9.91 -5.35 -0.39
N LEU A 446 10.16 -4.27 -1.15
CA LEU A 446 10.52 -2.96 -0.60
C LEU A 446 9.40 -2.40 0.31
N LEU A 447 8.14 -2.58 -0.08
CA LEU A 447 7.00 -2.18 0.75
C LEU A 447 6.84 -3.08 1.98
N HIS A 448 7.11 -4.39 1.85
CA HIS A 448 7.07 -5.33 2.97
C HIS A 448 8.14 -5.01 4.03
N THR A 449 9.32 -4.56 3.58
CA THR A 449 10.44 -4.19 4.44
C THR A 449 10.44 -2.72 4.86
N CYS A 450 9.51 -1.91 4.34
CA CYS A 450 9.34 -0.51 4.73
C CYS A 450 8.55 -0.39 6.06
N PRO A 451 9.17 0.07 7.17
CA PRO A 451 8.50 0.13 8.47
C PRO A 451 7.25 1.02 8.46
N SER A 452 7.35 2.20 7.82
CA SER A 452 6.22 3.13 7.70
C SER A 452 5.04 2.49 6.97
N HIS A 453 5.30 1.75 5.88
CA HIS A 453 4.25 1.07 5.13
C HIS A 453 3.62 -0.09 5.93
N GLN A 454 4.44 -0.90 6.61
CA GLN A 454 3.95 -2.00 7.45
C GLN A 454 3.05 -1.52 8.59
N ARG A 455 3.42 -0.42 9.25
CA ARG A 455 2.58 0.21 10.29
C ARG A 455 1.24 0.67 9.70
N TYR A 456 1.26 1.23 8.48
CA TYR A 456 0.04 1.66 7.80
C TYR A 456 -0.89 0.48 7.46
N LEU A 457 -0.36 -0.60 6.87
CA LEU A 457 -1.14 -1.77 6.50
C LEU A 457 -1.82 -2.44 7.70
N LYS A 458 -1.13 -2.49 8.84
CA LYS A 458 -1.65 -3.09 10.08
C LYS A 458 -2.73 -2.25 10.76
N LYS A 459 -2.95 -1.02 10.30
CA LYS A 459 -3.90 -0.06 10.89
C LYS A 459 -3.69 0.08 12.42
N GLY A 460 -2.44 0.00 12.88
CA GLY A 460 -2.12 -0.10 14.30
C GLY A 460 -0.64 0.15 14.62
N LEU A 461 -0.36 0.36 15.90
CA LEU A 461 0.97 0.69 16.44
C LEU A 461 1.42 -0.34 17.48
N GLY A 462 1.44 -1.62 17.07
CA GLY A 462 2.13 -2.63 17.86
C GLY A 462 3.64 -2.37 17.89
N GLU A 463 4.35 -3.08 18.77
CA GLU A 463 5.81 -3.17 18.71
C GLU A 463 6.25 -3.42 17.26
N GLU A 464 7.38 -2.80 16.85
CA GLU A 464 8.05 -3.14 15.59
C GLU A 464 8.05 -4.67 15.50
N PRO A 465 7.34 -5.27 14.53
CA PRO A 465 7.61 -6.64 14.25
C PRO A 465 9.04 -6.60 13.76
N THR A 466 9.94 -7.21 14.50
CA THR A 466 10.92 -8.03 13.82
C THR A 466 10.08 -8.91 12.90
N THR A 467 10.00 -8.55 11.61
CA THR A 467 9.61 -9.50 10.57
C THR A 467 10.41 -10.73 10.94
N ARG A 468 9.73 -11.82 11.37
CA ARG A 468 10.45 -12.94 11.96
C ARG A 468 11.56 -13.26 10.98
N GLN A 469 12.78 -13.42 11.46
CA GLN A 469 13.93 -13.52 10.57
C GLN A 469 13.70 -14.58 9.48
N GLU A 470 12.95 -15.63 9.82
CA GLU A 470 12.39 -16.65 8.92
C GLU A 470 11.49 -16.08 7.81
N GLN A 471 10.51 -15.21 8.10
CA GLN A 471 9.66 -14.55 7.10
C GLN A 471 10.44 -13.60 6.18
N LEU A 472 11.42 -12.88 6.72
CA LEU A 472 12.27 -12.00 5.92
C LEU A 472 13.20 -12.81 5.01
N GLN A 473 13.77 -13.90 5.52
CA GLN A 473 14.54 -14.87 4.74
C GLN A 473 13.67 -15.51 3.65
N ASP A 474 12.42 -15.86 3.97
CA ASP A 474 11.46 -16.41 3.02
C ASP A 474 11.17 -15.44 1.88
N CYS A 475 10.80 -14.19 2.20
CA CYS A 475 10.54 -13.15 1.19
C CYS A 475 11.80 -12.86 0.35
N THR A 476 12.98 -12.81 0.97
CA THR A 476 14.25 -12.58 0.27
C THR A 476 14.58 -13.72 -0.69
N ALA A 477 14.38 -14.98 -0.26
CA ALA A 477 14.56 -16.15 -1.10
C ALA A 477 13.53 -16.24 -2.24
N ASN A 478 12.42 -15.49 -2.16
CA ASN A 478 11.35 -15.43 -3.14
C ASN A 478 11.44 -14.21 -4.08
N LEU A 479 12.46 -13.36 -3.95
CA LEU A 479 12.80 -12.38 -4.97
C LEU A 479 13.15 -13.09 -6.31
N PRO A 480 12.96 -12.42 -7.45
CA PRO A 480 13.42 -12.93 -8.74
C PRO A 480 14.94 -13.15 -8.69
N SER A 481 15.44 -14.23 -9.29
CA SER A 481 16.88 -14.52 -9.39
C SER A 481 17.21 -15.05 -10.77
N VAL A 482 18.47 -14.89 -11.18
CA VAL A 482 18.96 -15.38 -12.46
C VAL A 482 18.73 -16.89 -12.58
N ASP A 483 19.09 -17.67 -11.55
CA ASP A 483 18.93 -19.13 -11.55
C ASP A 483 17.47 -19.58 -11.69
N LYS A 484 16.54 -18.93 -10.99
CA LYS A 484 15.11 -19.27 -11.08
C LYS A 484 14.55 -18.93 -12.44
N GLU A 485 14.93 -17.78 -12.97
CA GLU A 485 14.50 -17.36 -14.30
C GLU A 485 15.07 -18.26 -15.38
N GLU A 486 16.36 -18.61 -15.31
CA GLU A 486 17.00 -19.51 -16.26
C GLU A 486 16.32 -20.88 -16.25
N SER A 487 16.06 -21.42 -15.05
CA SER A 487 15.33 -22.67 -14.88
C SER A 487 13.93 -22.60 -15.50
N PHE A 488 13.17 -21.54 -15.21
CA PHE A 488 11.81 -21.40 -15.70
C PHE A 488 11.75 -21.16 -17.22
N LEU A 489 12.61 -20.31 -17.77
CA LEU A 489 12.70 -20.09 -19.22
C LEU A 489 13.12 -21.37 -19.96
N SER A 490 14.04 -22.15 -19.40
CA SER A 490 14.42 -23.48 -19.92
C SER A 490 13.22 -24.43 -19.96
N THR A 491 12.36 -24.39 -18.93
CA THR A 491 11.08 -25.10 -18.93
C THR A 491 10.19 -24.63 -20.09
N LEU A 492 9.96 -23.32 -20.28
CA LEU A 492 9.15 -22.82 -21.40
C LEU A 492 9.69 -23.32 -22.76
N VAL A 493 11.00 -23.28 -22.96
CA VAL A 493 11.67 -23.80 -24.16
C VAL A 493 11.43 -25.30 -24.33
N ARG A 494 11.50 -26.11 -23.27
CA ARG A 494 11.18 -27.55 -23.30
C ARG A 494 9.73 -27.81 -23.72
N PHE A 495 8.81 -26.95 -23.27
CA PHE A 495 7.39 -27.00 -23.65
C PHE A 495 7.11 -26.45 -25.06
N GLY A 496 8.13 -26.01 -25.79
CA GLY A 496 8.00 -25.56 -27.17
C GLY A 496 7.61 -24.09 -27.33
N ILE A 497 7.58 -23.32 -26.23
CA ILE A 497 7.25 -21.89 -26.21
C ILE A 497 8.44 -21.10 -26.76
N ARG A 498 8.14 -20.12 -27.61
CA ARG A 498 9.13 -19.43 -28.45
C ARG A 498 9.21 -17.96 -28.12
N SER A 499 10.31 -17.32 -28.53
CA SER A 499 10.40 -15.87 -28.43
C SER A 499 9.40 -15.18 -29.36
N GLY A 500 8.64 -14.22 -28.84
CA GLY A 500 7.58 -13.50 -29.56
C GLY A 500 8.03 -12.77 -30.83
N LYS A 501 9.26 -12.25 -30.79
CA LYS A 501 9.85 -11.46 -31.89
C LYS A 501 10.43 -12.32 -33.01
N THR A 502 11.23 -13.33 -32.67
CA THR A 502 12.03 -14.13 -33.64
C THR A 502 11.37 -15.45 -34.02
N GLY A 503 10.53 -16.01 -33.14
CA GLY A 503 10.00 -17.37 -33.26
C GLY A 503 11.01 -18.49 -32.95
N HIS A 504 12.22 -18.15 -32.49
CA HIS A 504 13.18 -19.19 -32.15
C HIS A 504 12.79 -19.92 -30.86
N LEU A 505 13.14 -21.21 -30.83
CA LEU A 505 13.06 -22.04 -29.64
C LEU A 505 14.43 -22.02 -28.96
N ALA A 506 14.68 -20.99 -28.16
CA ALA A 506 15.96 -20.73 -27.53
C ALA A 506 15.75 -20.00 -26.20
N MET A 507 16.82 -19.91 -25.40
CA MET A 507 16.88 -19.12 -24.16
C MET A 507 16.87 -17.61 -24.48
N GLU A 508 15.74 -17.12 -24.97
CA GLU A 508 15.54 -15.73 -25.38
C GLU A 508 14.08 -15.29 -25.18
N VAL A 509 13.89 -13.99 -24.92
CA VAL A 509 12.58 -13.36 -24.80
C VAL A 509 12.61 -12.10 -25.67
N ASP A 510 11.61 -11.93 -26.53
CA ASP A 510 11.54 -10.83 -27.51
C ASP A 510 12.78 -10.57 -28.37
N GLY A 511 13.47 -11.64 -28.77
CA GLY A 511 14.69 -11.59 -29.56
C GLY A 511 15.90 -11.06 -28.80
N LEU A 512 15.83 -11.02 -27.47
CA LEU A 512 16.93 -10.71 -26.57
C LEU A 512 17.37 -11.99 -25.86
N THR A 513 18.67 -12.28 -25.93
CA THR A 513 19.23 -13.50 -25.30
C THR A 513 19.15 -13.40 -23.79
N PHE A 514 18.88 -14.54 -23.13
CA PHE A 514 18.80 -14.61 -21.66
C PHE A 514 20.07 -14.03 -21.00
N HIS A 515 21.23 -14.55 -21.39
CA HIS A 515 22.51 -13.94 -21.07
C HIS A 515 23.03 -13.08 -22.23
N PRO A 516 23.56 -11.88 -21.96
CA PRO A 516 23.57 -11.20 -20.66
C PRO A 516 22.26 -10.43 -20.37
N THR A 517 21.37 -10.25 -21.34
CA THR A 517 20.32 -9.20 -21.29
C THR A 517 19.35 -9.34 -20.13
N HIS A 518 18.68 -10.50 -20.00
CA HIS A 518 17.69 -10.72 -18.95
C HIS A 518 18.36 -10.97 -17.60
N SER A 519 19.50 -11.67 -17.59
CA SER A 519 20.27 -11.89 -16.36
C SER A 519 20.79 -10.60 -15.73
N ASP A 520 21.26 -9.66 -16.55
CA ASP A 520 21.77 -8.37 -16.08
C ASP A 520 20.63 -7.49 -15.59
N MET A 521 19.45 -7.55 -16.25
CA MET A 521 18.26 -6.86 -15.78
C MET A 521 17.84 -7.33 -14.38
N ILE A 522 17.78 -8.65 -14.16
CA ILE A 522 17.45 -9.21 -12.83
C ILE A 522 18.48 -8.76 -11.79
N THR A 523 19.77 -8.82 -12.12
CA THR A 523 20.85 -8.38 -11.23
C THR A 523 20.67 -6.91 -10.84
N ARG A 524 20.42 -6.02 -11.80
CA ARG A 524 20.19 -4.58 -11.55
C ARG A 524 18.95 -4.32 -10.69
N LEU A 525 17.85 -5.05 -10.93
CA LEU A 525 16.65 -4.94 -10.10
C LEU A 525 16.92 -5.40 -8.66
N LEU A 526 17.70 -6.45 -8.46
CA LEU A 526 18.11 -6.92 -7.14
C LEU A 526 19.03 -5.91 -6.44
N GLU A 527 19.99 -5.33 -7.14
CA GLU A 527 20.88 -4.28 -6.60
C GLU A 527 20.08 -3.06 -6.12
N ALA A 528 19.12 -2.58 -6.92
CA ALA A 528 18.23 -1.48 -6.52
C ALA A 528 17.33 -1.86 -5.32
N THR A 529 16.95 -3.14 -5.21
CA THR A 529 16.08 -3.64 -4.15
C THR A 529 16.81 -3.78 -2.82
N GLN A 530 17.95 -4.48 -2.82
CA GLN A 530 18.71 -4.84 -1.62
C GLN A 530 19.73 -3.75 -1.23
N GLY A 531 20.08 -2.86 -2.16
CA GLY A 531 21.21 -1.93 -2.03
C GLY A 531 22.52 -2.60 -2.42
N SER A 532 23.45 -1.82 -2.97
CA SER A 532 24.76 -2.32 -3.41
C SER A 532 25.51 -2.99 -2.25
N THR A 533 25.78 -4.29 -2.34
CA THR A 533 26.67 -5.05 -1.44
C THR A 533 28.14 -4.73 -1.70
N SER A 534 28.47 -3.46 -1.92
CA SER A 534 29.82 -2.99 -2.22
C SER A 534 30.26 -2.00 -1.15
N GLN A 535 30.54 -2.50 0.06
CA GLN A 535 31.54 -1.99 1.00
C GLN A 535 31.45 -2.78 2.32
N ASN A 536 32.25 -3.84 2.42
CA ASN A 536 32.90 -4.33 3.64
C ASN A 536 33.65 -5.64 3.30
N HIS A 537 34.78 -5.50 2.61
CA HIS A 537 35.89 -6.43 2.67
C HIS A 537 37.20 -5.67 2.60
#